data_AF-A0A354P300-F1
#
_entry.id   AF-A0A354P300-F1
#
_cell.length_a   1.000
_cell.length_b   1.000
_cell.length_c   1.000
_cell.angle_alpha   90.00
_cell.angle_beta   90.00
_cell.angle_gamma   90.00
#
_symmetry.space_group_name_H-M   'P 1'
#
loop_
_entity.id
_entity.type
_entity.pdbx_description
1 polymer ?
#
loop_
_entity_poly.entity_id
_entity_poly.type
_entity_poly.pdbx_seq_one_letter_code
_entity_poly.pdbx_strand_id
1 'polypeptide(L)'
;MILDRLTLHNFCLYKGQQVFDLAPESRERCVVLVGGLNGGGKTTLLDAVQLALYGSRAQVSKREGIPYDKFLRNCINRGVDPSDGASVGLQFRYVSEGQQKLYEVRRSWAQKKSSVRETVNVLCDGLPDRHLSDHWNDVVEELIPLGISRLFFFDAEQVRFLADDDSSHVALGAAVKSLLGLDLAEKLIADASIIENRLSTRLAALSDDPSYKSLMAEVAELSQQVTSKKQQIGGLENRRLQAVAAEKAADEEFKQLGGPHWLNREARKAELTQTQAEERRLKEELVRIAGTDLPLMLVPNLVRRTFVQDQQEQQARESKVIAKTLVDRDGVILKRLKDEGANKDVLALIKKVQDRDRKERLKLASTAARHGLSDRARVVVEMLAE
;
A
#
# COMPACT_ATOMS: atom_id res chain seq x y z
N MET A 1 -22.78 -20.22 -17.12
CA MET A 1 -23.68 -20.55 -15.99
C MET A 1 -23.96 -19.29 -15.20
N ILE A 2 -25.19 -19.07 -14.74
CA ILE A 2 -25.57 -17.96 -13.84
C ILE A 2 -26.31 -18.57 -12.65
N LEU A 3 -25.86 -18.29 -11.42
CA LEU A 3 -26.53 -18.76 -10.21
C LEU A 3 -27.74 -17.86 -9.93
N ASP A 4 -28.90 -18.47 -9.64
CA ASP A 4 -30.13 -17.73 -9.36
C ASP A 4 -30.52 -17.82 -7.88
N ARG A 5 -30.37 -18.99 -7.25
CA ARG A 5 -30.79 -19.18 -5.86
C ARG A 5 -29.99 -20.26 -5.15
N LEU A 6 -29.59 -19.99 -3.91
CA LEU A 6 -29.05 -20.99 -2.98
C LEU A 6 -30.04 -21.19 -1.83
N THR A 7 -30.44 -22.44 -1.60
CA THR A 7 -31.36 -22.82 -0.51
C THR A 7 -30.64 -23.72 0.47
N LEU A 8 -30.62 -23.35 1.74
CA LEU A 8 -30.05 -24.15 2.82
C LEU A 8 -31.15 -24.55 3.79
N HIS A 9 -31.11 -25.78 4.29
CA HIS A 9 -31.98 -26.23 5.36
C HIS A 9 -31.15 -26.94 6.43
N ASN A 10 -31.17 -26.43 7.66
CA ASN A 10 -30.43 -27.00 8.80
C ASN A 10 -28.94 -27.28 8.50
N PHE A 11 -28.31 -26.49 7.64
CA PHE A 11 -26.94 -26.71 7.18
C PHE A 11 -25.93 -25.86 7.96
N CYS A 12 -25.00 -26.52 8.65
CA CYS A 12 -23.95 -25.91 9.45
C CYS A 12 -24.51 -24.86 10.43
N LEU A 13 -24.21 -23.57 10.24
CA LEU A 13 -24.66 -22.47 11.10
C LEU A 13 -26.11 -22.05 10.82
N TYR A 14 -26.67 -22.44 9.67
CA TYR A 14 -27.99 -22.04 9.23
C TYR A 14 -29.05 -23.01 9.75
N LYS A 15 -29.85 -22.57 10.73
CA LYS A 15 -31.00 -23.33 11.25
C LYS A 15 -32.27 -23.00 10.45
N GLY A 16 -33.11 -24.00 10.23
CA GLY A 16 -34.31 -23.88 9.42
C GLY A 16 -33.99 -23.66 7.94
N GLN A 17 -34.99 -23.20 7.19
CA GLN A 17 -34.83 -22.87 5.78
C GLN A 17 -34.30 -21.45 5.59
N GLN A 18 -33.21 -21.33 4.84
CA GLN A 18 -32.61 -20.05 4.43
C GLN A 18 -32.53 -20.02 2.90
N VAL A 19 -32.98 -18.94 2.29
CA VAL A 19 -32.99 -18.77 0.83
C VAL A 19 -32.21 -17.51 0.50
N PHE A 20 -31.18 -17.66 -0.33
CA PHE A 20 -30.36 -16.57 -0.85
C PHE A 20 -30.69 -16.37 -2.32
N ASP A 21 -31.11 -15.17 -2.65
CA ASP A 21 -31.23 -14.73 -4.04
C ASP A 21 -29.86 -14.35 -4.57
N LEU A 22 -29.42 -15.06 -5.61
CA LEU A 22 -28.13 -14.85 -6.27
C LEU A 22 -28.32 -14.31 -7.70
N ALA A 23 -29.57 -14.13 -8.13
CA ALA A 23 -29.86 -13.66 -9.48
C ALA A 23 -29.43 -12.18 -9.62
N PRO A 24 -28.68 -11.83 -10.67
CA PRO A 24 -28.30 -10.45 -10.90
C PRO A 24 -29.53 -9.61 -11.30
N GLU A 25 -29.66 -8.39 -10.75
CA GLU A 25 -30.78 -7.48 -11.05
C GLU A 25 -30.82 -7.08 -12.53
N SER A 26 -29.65 -6.90 -13.16
CA SER A 26 -29.52 -6.55 -14.57
C SER A 26 -28.11 -6.86 -15.09
N ARG A 27 -27.89 -6.72 -16.40
CA ARG A 27 -26.54 -6.82 -17.00
C ARG A 27 -25.56 -5.78 -16.43
N GLU A 28 -26.06 -4.62 -16.03
CA GLU A 28 -25.25 -3.52 -15.46
C GLU A 28 -25.02 -3.71 -13.95
N ARG A 29 -25.82 -4.57 -13.29
CA ARG A 29 -25.72 -4.91 -11.87
C ARG A 29 -25.57 -6.42 -11.68
N CYS A 30 -24.43 -6.94 -12.15
CA CYS A 30 -24.14 -8.37 -12.15
C CYS A 30 -23.41 -8.89 -10.90
N VAL A 31 -23.08 -8.01 -9.95
CA VAL A 31 -22.35 -8.35 -8.72
C VAL A 31 -23.32 -8.46 -7.54
N VAL A 32 -23.39 -9.63 -6.92
CA VAL A 32 -24.14 -9.86 -5.68
C VAL A 32 -23.16 -9.84 -4.51
N LEU A 33 -23.33 -8.88 -3.60
CA LEU A 33 -22.48 -8.76 -2.41
C LEU A 33 -23.15 -9.42 -1.20
N VAL A 34 -22.51 -10.45 -0.65
CA VAL A 34 -22.95 -11.08 0.60
C VAL A 34 -22.08 -10.58 1.76
N GLY A 35 -22.64 -9.64 2.54
CA GLY A 35 -21.99 -9.09 3.73
C GLY A 35 -22.25 -9.94 4.98
N GLY A 36 -21.22 -10.13 5.81
CA GLY A 36 -21.36 -10.81 7.10
C GLY A 36 -20.12 -10.63 7.97
N LEU A 37 -20.27 -10.73 9.29
CA LEU A 37 -19.14 -10.72 10.22
C LEU A 37 -18.26 -11.97 10.05
N ASN A 38 -17.01 -11.90 10.50
CA ASN A 38 -16.13 -13.09 10.50
C ASN A 38 -16.72 -14.16 11.42
N GLY A 39 -16.71 -15.41 10.95
CA GLY A 39 -17.43 -16.51 11.61
C GLY A 39 -18.94 -16.55 11.31
N GLY A 40 -19.50 -15.57 10.60
CA GLY A 40 -20.92 -15.48 10.25
C GLY A 40 -21.41 -16.44 9.15
N GLY A 41 -20.57 -17.38 8.68
CA GLY A 41 -20.97 -18.39 7.70
C GLY A 41 -20.73 -18.05 6.22
N LYS A 42 -19.90 -17.04 5.91
CA LYS A 42 -19.52 -16.68 4.53
C LYS A 42 -18.90 -17.85 3.76
N THR A 43 -17.81 -18.44 4.28
CA THR A 43 -17.18 -19.64 3.69
C THR A 43 -18.14 -20.83 3.63
N THR A 44 -19.08 -20.93 4.57
CA THR A 44 -20.11 -21.98 4.58
C THR A 44 -21.10 -21.84 3.41
N LEU A 45 -21.37 -20.63 2.91
CA LEU A 45 -22.16 -20.43 1.68
C LEU A 45 -21.41 -20.95 0.47
N LEU A 46 -20.12 -20.66 0.36
CA LEU A 46 -19.27 -21.14 -0.72
C LEU A 46 -19.18 -22.67 -0.71
N ASP A 47 -18.95 -23.27 0.46
CA ASP A 47 -18.98 -24.73 0.66
C ASP A 47 -20.31 -25.33 0.23
N ALA A 48 -21.44 -24.67 0.52
CA ALA A 48 -22.76 -25.16 0.16
C ALA A 48 -22.98 -25.22 -1.35
N VAL A 49 -22.51 -24.23 -2.10
CA VAL A 49 -22.56 -24.22 -3.58
C VAL A 49 -21.76 -25.40 -4.14
N GLN A 50 -20.53 -25.59 -3.66
CA GLN A 50 -19.68 -26.70 -4.11
C GLN A 50 -20.29 -28.06 -3.73
N LEU A 51 -20.84 -28.18 -2.53
CA LEU A 51 -21.49 -29.41 -2.07
C LEU A 51 -22.73 -29.72 -2.91
N ALA A 52 -23.57 -28.73 -3.21
CA ALA A 52 -24.76 -28.88 -4.05
C ALA A 52 -24.39 -29.42 -5.44
N LEU A 53 -23.34 -28.90 -6.06
CA LEU A 53 -22.86 -29.33 -7.37
C LEU A 53 -22.20 -30.72 -7.31
N TYR A 54 -21.15 -30.88 -6.51
CA TYR A 54 -20.23 -32.02 -6.64
C TYR A 54 -20.38 -33.11 -5.57
N GLY A 55 -21.16 -32.88 -4.52
CA GLY A 55 -21.41 -33.87 -3.46
C GLY A 55 -20.12 -34.40 -2.83
N SER A 56 -19.94 -35.72 -2.85
CA SER A 56 -18.75 -36.42 -2.34
C SER A 56 -17.46 -36.10 -3.11
N ARG A 57 -17.52 -35.40 -4.24
CA ARG A 57 -16.33 -34.91 -4.98
C ARG A 57 -15.99 -33.46 -4.65
N ALA A 58 -16.85 -32.74 -3.92
CA ALA A 58 -16.64 -31.35 -3.54
C ALA A 58 -15.42 -31.20 -2.61
N GLN A 59 -14.65 -30.14 -2.84
CA GLN A 59 -13.48 -29.79 -2.04
C GLN A 59 -13.83 -28.68 -1.05
N VAL A 60 -14.59 -29.07 -0.05
CA VAL A 60 -15.10 -28.20 1.02
C VAL A 60 -14.08 -28.04 2.15
N SER A 61 -13.99 -26.84 2.74
CA SER A 61 -12.93 -26.46 3.67
C SER A 61 -12.86 -27.31 4.95
N LYS A 62 -13.96 -27.97 5.34
CA LYS A 62 -14.09 -28.72 6.60
C LYS A 62 -13.96 -30.24 6.47
N ARG A 63 -13.57 -30.77 5.31
CA ARG A 63 -13.60 -32.22 5.03
C ARG A 63 -12.26 -32.94 5.11
N GLU A 64 -11.13 -32.24 5.12
CA GLU A 64 -9.81 -32.91 5.09
C GLU A 64 -9.69 -34.06 6.11
N GLY A 65 -9.40 -35.26 5.60
CA GLY A 65 -9.24 -36.47 6.41
C GLY A 65 -10.52 -37.10 6.98
N ILE A 66 -11.71 -36.58 6.65
CA ILE A 66 -12.99 -37.06 7.21
C ILE A 66 -13.80 -37.84 6.16
N PRO A 67 -14.25 -39.08 6.48
CA PRO A 67 -15.19 -39.83 5.63
C PRO A 67 -16.46 -39.04 5.32
N TYR A 68 -17.00 -39.22 4.11
CA TYR A 68 -18.09 -38.37 3.60
C TYR A 68 -19.38 -38.44 4.44
N ASP A 69 -19.74 -39.61 4.95
CA ASP A 69 -20.88 -39.81 5.84
C ASP A 69 -20.74 -39.03 7.16
N LYS A 70 -19.55 -39.07 7.75
CA LYS A 70 -19.22 -38.31 8.97
C LYS A 70 -19.20 -36.81 8.70
N PHE A 71 -18.70 -36.39 7.54
CA PHE A 71 -18.75 -35.01 7.10
C PHE A 71 -20.20 -34.51 6.99
N LEU A 72 -21.07 -35.24 6.28
CA LEU A 72 -22.49 -34.87 6.14
C LEU A 72 -23.18 -34.79 7.51
N ARG A 73 -22.89 -35.73 8.42
CA ARG A 73 -23.41 -35.68 9.79
C ARG A 73 -23.01 -34.40 10.52
N ASN A 74 -21.74 -33.99 10.39
CA ASN A 74 -21.22 -32.77 11.01
C ASN A 74 -21.80 -31.48 10.39
N CYS A 75 -22.28 -31.57 9.15
CA CYS A 75 -22.95 -30.46 8.47
C CYS A 75 -24.41 -30.27 8.89
N ILE A 76 -24.99 -31.15 9.71
CA ILE A 76 -26.31 -30.92 10.30
C ILE A 76 -26.16 -29.88 11.43
N ASN A 77 -27.03 -28.88 11.44
CA ASN A 77 -27.03 -27.83 12.46
C ASN A 77 -27.16 -28.44 13.87
N ARG A 78 -26.34 -27.97 14.82
CA ARG A 78 -26.30 -28.52 16.19
C ARG A 78 -27.57 -28.27 17.00
N GLY A 79 -28.43 -27.36 16.56
CA GLY A 79 -29.66 -26.96 17.24
C GLY A 79 -30.93 -27.68 16.74
N VAL A 80 -30.78 -28.76 15.97
CA VAL A 80 -31.88 -29.64 15.49
C VAL A 80 -31.56 -31.10 15.76
N ASP A 81 -32.57 -31.96 15.74
CA ASP A 81 -32.35 -33.40 15.84
C ASP A 81 -31.65 -33.90 14.56
N PRO A 82 -30.58 -34.70 14.65
CA PRO A 82 -29.92 -35.26 13.47
C PRO A 82 -30.84 -36.07 12.53
N SER A 83 -31.98 -36.54 13.02
CA SER A 83 -33.02 -37.20 12.21
C SER A 83 -33.84 -36.25 11.34
N ASP A 84 -33.93 -34.96 11.68
CA ASP A 84 -34.54 -33.91 10.84
C ASP A 84 -33.69 -33.65 9.58
N GLY A 85 -32.39 -33.95 9.66
CA GLY A 85 -31.46 -33.85 8.55
C GLY A 85 -31.15 -32.43 8.10
N ALA A 86 -30.45 -32.33 6.98
CA ALA A 86 -30.04 -31.09 6.34
C ALA A 86 -30.13 -31.21 4.82
N SER A 87 -30.24 -30.07 4.13
CA SER A 87 -30.16 -30.03 2.67
C SER A 87 -29.50 -28.77 2.15
N VAL A 88 -28.86 -28.90 1.00
CA VAL A 88 -28.37 -27.78 0.19
C VAL A 88 -28.99 -27.88 -1.21
N GLY A 89 -29.46 -26.76 -1.73
CA GLY A 89 -30.07 -26.66 -3.03
C GLY A 89 -29.51 -25.48 -3.80
N LEU A 90 -29.20 -25.68 -5.08
CA LEU A 90 -28.68 -24.64 -5.97
C LEU A 90 -29.51 -24.61 -7.24
N GLN A 91 -30.03 -23.42 -7.55
CA GLN A 91 -30.72 -23.12 -8.79
C GLN A 91 -29.81 -22.25 -9.67
N PHE A 92 -29.67 -22.62 -10.94
CA PHE A 92 -28.84 -21.90 -11.89
C PHE A 92 -29.31 -22.06 -13.33
N ARG A 93 -28.99 -21.06 -14.16
CA ARG A 93 -29.22 -21.06 -15.59
C ARG A 93 -27.97 -21.48 -16.34
N TYR A 94 -28.14 -22.36 -17.32
CA TYR A 94 -27.07 -22.78 -18.22
C TYR A 94 -27.57 -22.84 -19.65
N VAL A 95 -26.73 -22.42 -20.60
CA VAL A 95 -27.05 -22.49 -22.03
C VAL A 95 -26.50 -23.81 -22.56
N SER A 96 -27.38 -24.74 -22.89
CA SER A 96 -27.05 -26.02 -23.51
C SER A 96 -27.72 -26.08 -24.88
N GLU A 97 -26.97 -26.44 -25.92
CA GLU A 97 -27.47 -26.54 -27.31
C GLU A 97 -28.16 -25.25 -27.81
N GLY A 98 -27.68 -24.09 -27.35
CA GLY A 98 -28.26 -22.78 -27.71
C GLY A 98 -29.56 -22.42 -26.99
N GLN A 99 -30.08 -23.29 -26.12
CA GLN A 99 -31.26 -23.03 -25.28
C GLN A 99 -30.85 -22.83 -23.83
N GLN A 100 -31.41 -21.80 -23.19
CA GLN A 100 -31.22 -21.56 -21.76
C GLN A 100 -32.17 -22.45 -20.97
N LYS A 101 -31.61 -23.34 -20.13
CA LYS A 101 -32.36 -24.20 -19.23
C LYS A 101 -32.13 -23.78 -17.78
N LEU A 102 -33.15 -23.99 -16.94
CA LEU A 102 -33.10 -23.75 -15.50
C LEU A 102 -32.90 -25.07 -14.76
N TYR A 103 -31.76 -25.25 -14.11
CA TYR A 103 -31.46 -26.41 -13.29
C TYR A 103 -31.67 -26.08 -11.82
N GLU A 104 -32.28 -26.99 -11.06
CA GLU A 104 -32.28 -26.97 -9.60
C GLU A 104 -31.76 -28.31 -9.08
N VAL A 105 -30.57 -28.34 -8.51
CA VAL A 105 -30.03 -29.52 -7.82
C VAL A 105 -30.24 -29.37 -6.33
N ARG A 106 -30.81 -30.39 -5.68
CA ARG A 106 -30.99 -30.45 -4.23
C ARG A 106 -30.40 -31.74 -3.69
N ARG A 107 -29.47 -31.59 -2.74
CA ARG A 107 -28.89 -32.69 -1.97
C ARG A 107 -29.43 -32.62 -0.56
N SER A 108 -30.04 -33.70 -0.10
CA SER A 108 -30.59 -33.82 1.25
C SER A 108 -30.06 -35.07 1.93
N TRP A 109 -29.78 -34.98 3.22
CA TRP A 109 -29.35 -36.12 4.02
C TRP A 109 -29.90 -36.05 5.42
N ALA A 110 -30.14 -37.20 6.02
CA ALA A 110 -30.57 -37.32 7.40
C ALA A 110 -29.86 -38.48 8.08
N GLN A 111 -29.68 -38.39 9.40
CA GLN A 111 -29.13 -39.50 10.16
C GLN A 111 -30.24 -40.52 10.42
N LYS A 112 -30.05 -41.75 9.92
CA LYS A 112 -30.90 -42.91 10.25
C LYS A 112 -30.05 -43.95 10.97
N LYS A 113 -30.27 -44.12 12.28
CA LYS A 113 -29.42 -44.95 13.16
C LYS A 113 -27.95 -44.46 13.14
N SER A 114 -27.02 -45.29 12.68
CA SER A 114 -25.59 -44.99 12.63
C SER A 114 -25.09 -44.48 11.27
N SER A 115 -25.92 -44.49 10.22
CA SER A 115 -25.53 -44.05 8.88
C SER A 115 -26.27 -42.79 8.42
N VAL A 116 -25.59 -42.02 7.58
CA VAL A 116 -26.17 -40.88 6.87
C VAL A 116 -26.39 -41.30 5.43
N ARG A 117 -27.61 -41.12 4.93
CA ARG A 117 -27.93 -41.38 3.52
C ARG A 117 -28.21 -40.05 2.83
N GLU A 118 -27.43 -39.76 1.81
CA GLU A 118 -27.66 -38.65 0.89
C GLU A 118 -28.69 -39.04 -0.17
N THR A 119 -29.49 -38.09 -0.61
CA THR A 119 -30.38 -38.19 -1.76
C THR A 119 -30.21 -36.94 -2.61
N VAL A 120 -30.05 -37.14 -3.92
CA VAL A 120 -29.91 -36.07 -4.91
C VAL A 120 -31.20 -36.02 -5.73
N ASN A 121 -31.80 -34.84 -5.84
CA ASN A 121 -32.94 -34.60 -6.70
C ASN A 121 -32.61 -33.42 -7.61
N VAL A 122 -32.84 -33.58 -8.91
CA VAL A 122 -32.58 -32.57 -9.93
C VAL A 122 -33.88 -32.25 -10.65
N LEU A 123 -34.17 -30.96 -10.77
CA LEU A 123 -35.25 -30.44 -11.60
C LEU A 123 -34.66 -29.70 -12.80
N CYS A 124 -35.27 -29.88 -13.96
CA CYS A 124 -34.98 -29.14 -15.19
C CYS A 124 -36.25 -28.39 -15.60
N ASP A 125 -36.18 -27.06 -15.71
CA ASP A 125 -37.29 -26.17 -16.02
C ASP A 125 -38.52 -26.39 -15.09
N GLY A 126 -38.24 -26.70 -13.82
CA GLY A 126 -39.25 -26.93 -12.79
C GLY A 126 -39.85 -28.34 -12.77
N LEU A 127 -39.43 -29.22 -13.68
CA LEU A 127 -39.88 -30.61 -13.73
C LEU A 127 -38.81 -31.56 -13.14
N PRO A 128 -39.15 -32.44 -12.20
CA PRO A 128 -38.23 -33.46 -11.70
C PRO A 128 -37.75 -34.38 -12.81
N ASP A 129 -36.43 -34.57 -12.90
CA ASP A 129 -35.81 -35.47 -13.86
C ASP A 129 -35.00 -36.54 -13.14
N ARG A 130 -35.49 -37.77 -13.20
CA ARG A 130 -34.86 -38.91 -12.54
C ARG A 130 -33.52 -39.30 -13.19
N HIS A 131 -33.43 -39.19 -14.51
CA HIS A 131 -32.19 -39.51 -15.23
C HIS A 131 -31.09 -38.52 -14.85
N LEU A 132 -31.41 -37.21 -14.81
CA LEU A 132 -30.48 -36.19 -14.33
C LEU A 132 -30.12 -36.39 -12.85
N SER A 133 -31.05 -36.84 -12.02
CA SER A 133 -30.79 -37.10 -10.60
C SER A 133 -29.81 -38.27 -10.40
N ASP A 134 -29.99 -39.36 -11.15
CA ASP A 134 -29.15 -40.56 -11.07
C ASP A 134 -27.75 -40.32 -11.68
N HIS A 135 -27.65 -39.52 -12.74
CA HIS A 135 -26.42 -39.22 -13.48
C HIS A 135 -25.86 -37.81 -13.25
N TRP A 136 -26.28 -37.14 -12.16
CA TRP A 136 -25.92 -35.74 -11.92
C TRP A 136 -24.41 -35.49 -11.92
N ASN A 137 -23.63 -36.47 -11.44
CA ASN A 137 -22.18 -36.34 -11.38
C ASN A 137 -21.53 -36.21 -12.76
N ASP A 138 -22.07 -36.90 -13.76
CA ASP A 138 -21.56 -36.84 -15.13
C ASP A 138 -21.98 -35.51 -15.77
N VAL A 139 -23.25 -35.13 -15.59
CA VAL A 139 -23.81 -33.88 -16.09
C VAL A 139 -23.05 -32.66 -15.54
N VAL A 140 -22.81 -32.60 -14.23
CA VAL A 140 -22.10 -31.46 -13.63
C VAL A 140 -20.64 -31.39 -14.10
N GLU A 141 -20.01 -32.52 -14.44
CA GLU A 141 -18.66 -32.55 -14.99
C GLU A 141 -18.61 -31.93 -16.39
N GLU A 142 -19.64 -32.14 -17.22
CA GLU A 142 -19.78 -31.48 -18.52
C GLU A 142 -20.09 -29.98 -18.39
N LEU A 143 -20.88 -29.59 -17.38
CA LEU A 143 -21.26 -28.20 -17.16
C LEU A 143 -20.12 -27.35 -16.60
N ILE A 144 -19.50 -27.81 -15.51
CA ILE A 144 -18.35 -27.19 -14.85
C ILE A 144 -17.46 -28.30 -14.29
N PRO A 145 -16.41 -28.71 -15.03
CA PRO A 145 -15.48 -29.74 -14.58
C PRO A 145 -14.91 -29.46 -13.19
N LEU A 146 -14.79 -30.50 -12.37
CA LEU A 146 -14.30 -30.37 -11.00
C LEU A 146 -12.88 -29.79 -10.97
N GLY A 147 -12.04 -30.14 -11.95
CA GLY A 147 -10.65 -29.67 -12.05
C GLY A 147 -10.51 -28.15 -12.14
N ILE A 148 -11.50 -27.45 -12.69
CA ILE A 148 -11.50 -25.99 -12.86
C ILE A 148 -12.40 -25.27 -11.85
N SER A 149 -13.16 -26.02 -11.04
CA SER A 149 -14.10 -25.46 -10.05
C SER A 149 -13.42 -24.49 -9.07
N ARG A 150 -12.13 -24.69 -8.75
CA ARG A 150 -11.31 -23.80 -7.91
C ARG A 150 -11.10 -22.40 -8.50
N LEU A 151 -11.25 -22.23 -9.82
CA LEU A 151 -11.17 -20.92 -10.48
C LEU A 151 -12.47 -20.12 -10.33
N PHE A 152 -13.59 -20.78 -10.05
CA PHE A 152 -14.91 -20.15 -9.90
C PHE A 152 -15.34 -20.02 -8.44
N PHE A 153 -14.96 -20.98 -7.59
CA PHE A 153 -15.39 -21.07 -6.20
C PHE A 153 -14.19 -21.03 -5.25
N PHE A 154 -13.69 -19.83 -4.92
CA PHE A 154 -12.51 -19.64 -4.06
C PHE A 154 -12.79 -18.66 -2.90
N ASP A 155 -12.06 -18.85 -1.79
CA ASP A 155 -12.00 -17.91 -0.66
C ASP A 155 -10.75 -17.01 -0.80
N ALA A 156 -10.72 -15.85 -0.15
CA ALA A 156 -9.61 -14.90 -0.16
C ALA A 156 -8.28 -15.50 0.32
N GLU A 157 -8.31 -16.54 1.15
CA GLU A 157 -7.12 -17.32 1.53
C GLU A 157 -6.59 -18.18 0.38
N GLN A 158 -7.48 -18.73 -0.45
CA GLN A 158 -7.12 -19.55 -1.63
C GLN A 158 -6.69 -18.70 -2.83
N VAL A 159 -7.11 -17.43 -2.91
CA VAL A 159 -6.63 -16.48 -3.93
C VAL A 159 -5.12 -16.29 -3.87
N ARG A 160 -4.51 -16.35 -2.67
CA ARG A 160 -3.05 -16.27 -2.52
C ARG A 160 -2.33 -17.43 -3.21
N PHE A 161 -2.91 -18.63 -3.17
CA PHE A 161 -2.38 -19.79 -3.89
C PHE A 161 -2.49 -19.65 -5.42
N LEU A 162 -3.48 -18.88 -5.91
CA LEU A 162 -3.59 -18.51 -7.32
C LEU A 162 -2.66 -17.36 -7.73
N ALA A 163 -2.17 -16.57 -6.75
CA ALA A 163 -1.33 -15.40 -6.97
C ALA A 163 0.17 -15.63 -6.73
N ASP A 164 0.56 -16.75 -6.09
CA ASP A 164 1.98 -17.14 -5.98
C ASP A 164 2.47 -17.72 -7.32
N ASP A 165 3.35 -16.97 -7.99
CA ASP A 165 3.74 -17.19 -9.40
C ASP A 165 4.23 -18.62 -9.73
N ASP A 166 5.02 -19.28 -8.88
CA ASP A 166 5.69 -20.52 -9.32
C ASP A 166 4.85 -21.81 -9.24
N SER A 167 3.91 -21.90 -8.30
CA SER A 167 3.08 -23.12 -8.11
C SER A 167 1.69 -23.02 -8.74
N SER A 168 1.18 -21.78 -8.86
CA SER A 168 -0.12 -21.48 -9.45
C SER A 168 -0.14 -21.77 -10.96
N HIS A 169 0.93 -21.45 -11.70
CA HIS A 169 1.02 -21.69 -13.15
C HIS A 169 0.93 -23.17 -13.53
N VAL A 170 1.52 -24.06 -12.73
CA VAL A 170 1.48 -25.52 -12.98
C VAL A 170 0.08 -26.07 -12.73
N ALA A 171 -0.54 -25.71 -11.61
CA ALA A 171 -1.89 -26.16 -11.25
C ALA A 171 -2.94 -25.60 -12.22
N LEU A 172 -2.83 -24.32 -12.60
CA LEU A 172 -3.73 -23.66 -13.52
C LEU A 172 -3.55 -24.20 -14.95
N GLY A 173 -2.30 -24.44 -15.37
CA GLY A 173 -1.99 -25.11 -16.63
C GLY A 173 -2.58 -26.52 -16.72
N ALA A 174 -2.49 -27.30 -15.64
CA ALA A 174 -3.12 -28.63 -15.58
C ALA A 174 -4.65 -28.56 -15.64
N ALA A 175 -5.27 -27.60 -14.95
CA ALA A 175 -6.72 -27.39 -14.98
C ALA A 175 -7.21 -26.97 -16.39
N VAL A 176 -6.49 -26.07 -17.06
CA VAL A 176 -6.80 -25.67 -18.45
C VAL A 176 -6.62 -26.84 -19.42
N LYS A 177 -5.55 -27.63 -19.27
CA LYS A 177 -5.36 -28.85 -20.08
C LYS A 177 -6.49 -29.85 -19.90
N SER A 178 -6.94 -30.06 -18.67
CA SER A 178 -8.08 -30.93 -18.37
C SER A 178 -9.39 -30.39 -18.98
N LEU A 179 -9.62 -29.06 -18.92
CA LEU A 179 -10.78 -28.42 -19.58
C LEU A 179 -10.77 -28.67 -21.09
N LEU A 180 -9.59 -28.59 -21.71
CA LEU A 180 -9.42 -28.81 -23.15
C LEU A 180 -9.30 -30.30 -23.53
N GLY A 181 -9.39 -31.23 -22.57
CA GLY A 181 -9.21 -32.68 -22.79
C GLY A 181 -7.80 -33.09 -23.25
N LEU A 182 -6.80 -32.23 -23.03
CA LEU A 182 -5.42 -32.46 -23.42
C LEU A 182 -4.70 -33.48 -22.52
N ASP A 183 -5.24 -33.74 -21.33
CA ASP A 183 -4.75 -34.77 -20.42
C ASP A 183 -4.89 -36.17 -21.03
N LEU A 184 -5.96 -36.42 -21.79
CA LEU A 184 -6.14 -37.67 -22.52
C LEU A 184 -5.11 -37.80 -23.66
N ALA A 185 -4.86 -36.70 -24.38
CA ALA A 185 -3.87 -36.67 -25.45
C ALA A 185 -2.44 -36.92 -24.92
N GLU A 186 -2.07 -36.32 -23.79
CA GLU A 186 -0.77 -36.53 -23.14
C GLU A 186 -0.60 -38.00 -22.69
N LYS A 187 -1.65 -38.60 -22.10
CA LYS A 187 -1.64 -40.02 -21.75
C LYS A 187 -1.49 -40.91 -22.98
N LEU A 188 -2.23 -40.63 -24.05
CA LEU A 188 -2.15 -41.38 -25.29
C LEU A 188 -0.75 -41.32 -25.91
N ILE A 189 -0.10 -40.15 -25.89
CA ILE A 189 1.28 -39.98 -26.36
C ILE A 189 2.25 -40.85 -25.53
N ALA A 190 2.11 -40.81 -24.20
CA ALA A 190 2.92 -41.64 -23.31
C ALA A 190 2.71 -43.15 -23.59
N ASP A 191 1.47 -43.59 -23.69
CA ASP A 191 1.12 -44.99 -23.96
C ASP A 191 1.60 -45.44 -25.34
N ALA A 192 1.45 -44.58 -26.37
CA ALA A 192 1.94 -44.84 -27.72
C ALA A 192 3.47 -45.02 -27.75
N SER A 193 4.22 -44.19 -27.02
CA SER A 193 5.68 -44.34 -26.93
C SER A 193 6.11 -45.66 -26.27
N ILE A 194 5.33 -46.15 -25.30
CA ILE A 194 5.60 -47.45 -24.66
C ILE A 194 5.36 -48.59 -25.65
N ILE A 195 4.28 -48.50 -26.44
CA ILE A 195 3.94 -49.49 -27.47
C ILE A 195 4.99 -49.48 -28.59
N GLU A 196 5.38 -48.31 -29.06
CA GLU A 196 6.44 -48.12 -30.06
C GLU A 196 7.74 -48.79 -29.61
N ASN A 197 8.20 -48.52 -28.38
CA ASN A 197 9.40 -49.13 -27.81
C ASN A 197 9.31 -50.66 -27.69
N ARG A 198 8.12 -51.19 -27.35
CA ARG A 198 7.90 -52.65 -27.32
C ARG A 198 7.95 -53.27 -28.72
N LEU A 199 7.36 -52.60 -29.71
CA LEU A 199 7.35 -53.07 -31.09
C LEU A 199 8.74 -53.00 -31.73
N SER A 200 9.48 -51.90 -31.53
CA SER A 200 10.85 -51.74 -32.01
C SER A 200 11.79 -52.80 -31.43
N THR A 201 11.65 -53.13 -30.14
CA THR A 201 12.41 -54.21 -29.48
C THR A 201 12.08 -55.58 -30.08
N ARG A 202 10.81 -55.87 -30.39
CA ARG A 202 10.41 -57.12 -31.06
C ARG A 202 10.92 -57.21 -32.50
N LEU A 203 10.85 -56.12 -33.25
CA LEU A 203 11.38 -56.07 -34.63
C LEU A 203 12.92 -56.20 -34.64
N ALA A 204 13.60 -55.62 -33.66
CA ALA A 204 15.03 -55.79 -33.47
C ALA A 204 15.45 -57.23 -33.22
N ALA A 205 14.62 -58.01 -32.51
CA ALA A 205 14.85 -59.43 -32.28
C ALA A 205 14.63 -60.30 -33.54
N LEU A 206 13.88 -59.81 -34.53
CA LEU A 206 13.57 -60.50 -35.79
C LEU A 206 14.51 -60.10 -36.94
N SER A 207 15.27 -59.02 -36.79
CA SER A 207 16.20 -58.49 -37.78
C SER A 207 17.62 -59.03 -37.53
N ASP A 208 18.20 -59.73 -38.51
CA ASP A 208 19.60 -60.17 -38.48
C ASP A 208 20.57 -59.19 -39.16
N ASP A 209 20.09 -58.00 -39.56
CA ASP A 209 20.92 -56.94 -40.14
C ASP A 209 21.90 -56.37 -39.09
N PRO A 210 23.23 -56.51 -39.29
CA PRO A 210 24.25 -56.01 -38.36
C PRO A 210 24.21 -54.48 -38.19
N SER A 211 23.86 -53.74 -39.25
CA SER A 211 23.78 -52.27 -39.24
C SER A 211 22.63 -51.79 -38.37
N TYR A 212 21.50 -52.50 -38.43
CA TYR A 212 20.35 -52.21 -37.57
C TYR A 212 20.68 -52.48 -36.08
N LYS A 213 21.37 -53.58 -35.78
CA LYS A 213 21.80 -53.90 -34.40
C LYS A 213 22.75 -52.85 -33.84
N SER A 214 23.70 -52.33 -34.63
CA SER A 214 24.60 -51.26 -34.18
C SER A 214 23.86 -49.94 -33.96
N LEU A 215 22.94 -49.57 -34.85
CA LEU A 215 22.17 -48.32 -34.71
C LEU A 215 21.23 -48.36 -33.49
N MET A 216 20.61 -49.52 -33.22
CA MET A 216 19.80 -49.70 -32.01
C MET A 216 20.62 -49.63 -30.72
N ALA A 217 21.86 -50.15 -30.73
CA ALA A 217 22.77 -50.01 -29.59
C ALA A 217 23.15 -48.54 -29.34
N GLU A 218 23.41 -47.78 -30.41
CA GLU A 218 23.68 -46.33 -30.33
C GLU A 218 22.47 -45.55 -29.80
N VAL A 219 21.26 -45.86 -30.28
CA VAL A 219 20.01 -45.25 -29.77
C VAL A 219 19.81 -45.57 -28.28
N ALA A 220 20.08 -46.80 -27.86
CA ALA A 220 19.96 -47.19 -26.45
C ALA A 220 20.96 -46.43 -25.57
N GLU A 221 22.21 -46.30 -26.03
CA GLU A 221 23.25 -45.55 -25.32
C GLU A 221 22.90 -44.06 -25.21
N LEU A 222 22.51 -43.42 -26.32
CA LEU A 222 22.07 -42.02 -26.33
C LEU A 222 20.85 -41.81 -25.43
N SER A 223 19.90 -42.74 -25.43
CA SER A 223 18.71 -42.68 -24.56
C SER A 223 19.09 -42.76 -23.07
N GLN A 224 20.06 -43.60 -22.73
CA GLN A 224 20.61 -43.69 -21.37
C GLN A 224 21.33 -42.40 -20.97
N GLN A 225 22.11 -41.81 -21.88
CA GLN A 225 22.76 -40.51 -21.65
C GLN A 225 21.75 -39.37 -21.46
N VAL A 226 20.67 -39.35 -22.24
CA VAL A 226 19.58 -38.37 -22.06
C VAL A 226 18.92 -38.55 -20.70
N THR A 227 18.65 -39.80 -20.30
CA THR A 227 18.03 -40.11 -19.00
C THR A 227 18.92 -39.68 -17.84
N SER A 228 20.23 -39.95 -17.90
CA SER A 228 21.18 -39.55 -16.87
C SER A 228 21.31 -38.02 -16.77
N LYS A 229 21.37 -37.32 -17.92
CA LYS A 229 21.37 -35.85 -17.95
C LYS A 229 20.09 -35.25 -17.38
N LYS A 230 18.92 -35.83 -17.67
CA LYS A 230 17.63 -35.38 -17.07
C LYS A 230 17.63 -35.56 -15.55
N GLN A 231 18.17 -36.67 -15.05
CA GLN A 231 18.31 -36.89 -13.60
C GLN A 231 19.28 -35.88 -12.96
N GLN A 232 20.40 -35.57 -13.63
CA GLN A 232 21.34 -34.54 -13.18
C GLN A 232 20.69 -33.16 -13.11
N ILE A 233 19.89 -32.79 -14.13
CA ILE A 233 19.13 -31.53 -14.13
C ILE A 233 18.17 -31.49 -12.94
N GLY A 234 17.39 -32.55 -12.70
CA GLY A 234 16.49 -32.62 -11.55
C GLY A 234 17.22 -32.51 -10.20
N GLY A 235 18.40 -33.11 -10.09
CA GLY A 235 19.25 -33.00 -8.90
C GLY A 235 19.80 -31.58 -8.67
N LEU A 236 20.24 -30.92 -9.75
CA LEU A 236 20.70 -29.52 -9.70
C LEU A 236 19.56 -28.57 -9.36
N GLU A 237 18.37 -28.81 -9.90
CA GLU A 237 17.18 -28.01 -9.64
C GLU A 237 16.77 -28.09 -8.15
N ASN A 238 16.77 -29.30 -7.57
CA ASN A 238 16.54 -29.45 -6.13
C ASN A 238 17.58 -28.71 -5.27
N ARG A 239 18.86 -28.75 -5.66
CA ARG A 239 19.91 -27.99 -4.96
C ARG A 239 19.70 -26.49 -5.07
N ARG A 240 19.29 -26.00 -6.25
CA ARG A 240 18.93 -24.60 -6.46
C ARG A 240 17.79 -24.17 -5.53
N LEU A 241 16.71 -24.94 -5.49
CA LEU A 241 15.56 -24.66 -4.61
C LEU A 241 15.95 -24.64 -3.12
N GLN A 242 16.80 -25.57 -2.68
CA GLN A 242 17.31 -25.58 -1.31
C GLN A 242 18.17 -24.35 -1.00
N ALA A 243 19.05 -23.95 -1.93
CA ALA A 243 19.89 -22.76 -1.76
C ALA A 243 19.05 -21.47 -1.67
N VAL A 244 18.03 -21.33 -2.52
CA VAL A 244 17.09 -20.19 -2.50
C VAL A 244 16.31 -20.15 -1.19
N ALA A 245 15.86 -21.30 -0.67
CA ALA A 245 15.17 -21.36 0.61
C ALA A 245 16.09 -20.95 1.77
N ALA A 246 17.35 -21.40 1.75
CA ALA A 246 18.34 -21.04 2.75
C ALA A 246 18.71 -19.54 2.70
N GLU A 247 18.84 -18.96 1.50
CA GLU A 247 19.05 -17.53 1.30
C GLU A 247 17.90 -16.71 1.89
N LYS A 248 16.65 -17.07 1.58
CA LYS A 248 15.46 -16.40 2.13
C LYS A 248 15.41 -16.47 3.66
N ALA A 249 15.74 -17.63 4.23
CA ALA A 249 15.77 -17.80 5.69
C ALA A 249 16.86 -16.92 6.34
N ALA A 250 18.05 -16.86 5.74
CA ALA A 250 19.14 -16.02 6.23
C ALA A 250 18.84 -14.52 6.11
N ASP A 251 18.19 -14.08 5.02
CA ASP A 251 17.77 -12.69 4.84
C ASP A 251 16.68 -12.28 5.84
N GLU A 252 15.74 -13.19 6.14
CA GLU A 252 14.71 -12.95 7.16
C GLU A 252 15.32 -12.86 8.57
N GLU A 253 16.24 -13.75 8.92
CA GLU A 253 16.98 -13.70 10.18
C GLU A 253 17.81 -12.40 10.28
N PHE A 254 18.48 -12.00 9.21
CA PHE A 254 19.22 -10.74 9.13
C PHE A 254 18.31 -9.52 9.38
N LYS A 255 17.10 -9.52 8.80
CA LYS A 255 16.11 -8.45 9.04
C LYS A 255 15.62 -8.45 10.49
N GLN A 256 15.31 -9.60 11.07
CA GLN A 256 14.85 -9.71 12.46
C GLN A 256 15.89 -9.23 13.47
N LEU A 257 17.17 -9.49 13.21
CA LEU A 257 18.28 -8.99 14.02
C LEU A 257 18.58 -7.50 13.80
N GLY A 258 17.85 -6.81 12.92
CA GLY A 258 18.02 -5.39 12.65
C GLY A 258 19.18 -5.07 11.70
N GLY A 259 19.58 -6.02 10.85
CA GLY A 259 20.61 -5.85 9.82
C GLY A 259 20.47 -4.56 8.99
N PRO A 260 19.27 -4.20 8.49
CA PRO A 260 19.06 -2.94 7.78
C PRO A 260 19.37 -1.68 8.62
N HIS A 261 19.14 -1.72 9.94
CA HIS A 261 19.50 -0.63 10.83
C HIS A 261 21.01 -0.55 11.05
N TRP A 262 21.69 -1.69 11.11
CA TRP A 262 23.14 -1.75 11.20
C TRP A 262 23.83 -1.18 9.95
N LEU A 263 23.36 -1.55 8.75
CA LEU A 263 23.88 -1.03 7.48
C LEU A 263 23.78 0.50 7.38
N ASN A 264 22.66 1.06 7.87
CA ASN A 264 22.42 2.51 7.83
C ASN A 264 22.95 3.26 9.05
N ARG A 265 23.64 2.59 9.98
CA ARG A 265 24.04 3.17 11.26
C ARG A 265 24.99 4.35 11.10
N GLU A 266 25.99 4.22 10.25
CA GLU A 266 26.99 5.29 10.05
C GLU A 266 26.39 6.51 9.34
N ALA A 267 25.50 6.29 8.36
CA ALA A 267 24.75 7.37 7.73
C ALA A 267 23.87 8.14 8.75
N ARG A 268 23.12 7.42 9.60
CA ARG A 268 22.30 8.04 10.64
C ARG A 268 23.12 8.78 11.70
N LYS A 269 24.31 8.28 12.05
CA LYS A 269 25.23 8.99 12.97
C LYS A 269 25.75 10.28 12.35
N ALA A 270 26.09 10.26 11.06
CA ALA A 270 26.53 11.46 10.35
C ALA A 270 25.42 12.52 10.32
N GLU A 271 24.19 12.11 10.00
CA GLU A 271 23.00 12.97 10.00
C GLU A 271 22.71 13.54 11.39
N LEU A 272 22.80 12.72 12.44
CA LEU A 272 22.66 13.18 13.83
C LEU A 272 23.69 14.26 14.17
N THR A 273 24.95 14.05 13.78
CA THR A 273 26.04 14.99 14.06
C THR A 273 25.81 16.32 13.32
N GLN A 274 25.38 16.27 12.06
CA GLN A 274 25.05 17.46 11.28
C GLN A 274 23.88 18.22 11.92
N THR A 275 22.80 17.52 12.26
CA THR A 275 21.60 18.12 12.86
C THR A 275 21.93 18.78 14.20
N GLN A 276 22.77 18.15 15.03
CA GLN A 276 23.23 18.73 16.30
C GLN A 276 24.10 19.98 16.09
N ALA A 277 24.94 20.01 15.04
CA ALA A 277 25.72 21.18 14.70
C ALA A 277 24.82 22.34 14.23
N GLU A 278 23.80 22.06 13.43
CA GLU A 278 22.81 23.04 12.99
C GLU A 278 21.98 23.57 14.17
N GLU A 279 21.50 22.69 15.04
CA GLU A 279 20.78 23.08 16.26
C GLU A 279 21.62 24.02 17.12
N ARG A 280 22.90 23.69 17.32
CA ARG A 280 23.82 24.52 18.10
C ARG A 280 24.03 25.88 17.44
N ARG A 281 24.26 25.92 16.13
CA ARG A 281 24.40 27.17 15.37
C ARG A 281 23.16 28.06 15.50
N LEU A 282 21.96 27.50 15.35
CA LEU A 282 20.71 28.23 15.46
C LEU A 282 20.48 28.79 16.87
N LYS A 283 20.82 28.02 17.92
CA LYS A 283 20.76 28.51 19.30
C LYS A 283 21.73 29.67 19.53
N GLU A 284 22.95 29.57 19.04
CA GLU A 284 23.94 30.66 19.14
C GLU A 284 23.47 31.92 18.39
N GLU A 285 22.85 31.76 17.22
CA GLU A 285 22.25 32.85 16.45
C GLU A 285 21.07 33.51 17.17
N LEU A 286 20.18 32.72 17.79
CA LEU A 286 19.07 33.23 18.61
C LEU A 286 19.58 34.04 19.80
N VAL A 287 20.58 33.52 20.53
CA VAL A 287 21.19 34.23 21.66
C VAL A 287 21.84 35.54 21.19
N ARG A 288 22.53 35.52 20.05
CA ARG A 288 23.14 36.72 19.46
C ARG A 288 22.09 37.78 19.14
N ILE A 289 21.01 37.41 18.46
CA ILE A 289 19.93 38.33 18.09
C ILE A 289 19.23 38.88 19.34
N ALA A 290 18.98 38.03 20.35
CA ALA A 290 18.41 38.44 21.64
C ALA A 290 19.33 39.36 22.44
N GLY A 291 20.65 39.28 22.25
CA GLY A 291 21.64 40.11 22.93
C GLY A 291 21.93 41.45 22.26
N THR A 292 21.45 41.70 21.03
CA THR A 292 21.69 42.94 20.30
C THR A 292 20.41 43.76 20.13
N ASP A 293 19.80 43.72 18.94
CA ASP A 293 18.83 44.71 18.49
C ASP A 293 17.40 44.28 18.80
N LEU A 294 17.17 42.98 19.02
CA LEU A 294 15.84 42.43 19.26
C LEU A 294 15.15 43.06 20.48
N PRO A 295 15.80 43.24 21.66
CA PRO A 295 15.16 43.89 22.79
C PRO A 295 14.72 45.33 22.50
N LEU A 296 15.45 46.04 21.63
CA LEU A 296 15.11 47.40 21.22
C LEU A 296 13.93 47.41 20.23
N MET A 297 13.87 46.43 19.32
CA MET A 297 12.72 46.23 18.43
C MET A 297 11.42 45.90 19.19
N LEU A 298 11.51 45.33 20.39
CA LEU A 298 10.33 45.08 21.25
C LEU A 298 9.74 46.36 21.85
N VAL A 299 10.45 47.49 21.78
CA VAL A 299 10.01 48.79 22.35
C VAL A 299 10.04 49.94 21.32
N PRO A 300 9.37 49.80 20.17
CA PRO A 300 9.51 50.72 19.03
C PRO A 300 9.11 52.16 19.38
N ASN A 301 8.11 52.33 20.25
CA ASN A 301 7.68 53.65 20.71
C ASN A 301 8.76 54.38 21.53
N LEU A 302 9.55 53.65 22.33
CA LEU A 302 10.63 54.24 23.11
C LEU A 302 11.82 54.59 22.21
N VAL A 303 12.16 53.71 21.26
CA VAL A 303 13.22 53.96 20.26
C VAL A 303 12.88 55.22 19.45
N ARG A 304 11.66 55.33 18.93
CA ARG A 304 11.22 56.49 18.15
C ARG A 304 11.24 57.79 18.95
N ARG A 305 10.84 57.77 20.23
CA ARG A 305 10.94 58.93 21.12
C ARG A 305 12.39 59.35 21.35
N THR A 306 13.27 58.36 21.53
CA THR A 306 14.71 58.59 21.72
C THR A 306 15.33 59.21 20.47
N PHE A 307 14.97 58.71 19.28
CA PHE A 307 15.39 59.27 18.00
C PHE A 307 14.97 60.73 17.83
N VAL A 308 13.69 61.04 18.04
CA VAL A 308 13.18 62.43 17.92
C VAL A 308 13.88 63.36 18.92
N GLN A 309 14.08 62.91 20.15
CA GLN A 309 14.78 63.70 21.17
C GLN A 309 16.26 63.92 20.79
N ASP A 310 16.96 62.91 20.27
CA ASP A 310 18.36 63.06 19.84
C ASP A 310 18.50 64.04 18.65
N GLN A 311 17.58 64.01 17.67
CA GLN A 311 17.58 65.02 16.61
C GLN A 311 17.42 66.45 17.15
N GLN A 312 16.52 66.65 18.14
CA GLN A 312 16.35 67.96 18.77
C GLN A 312 17.59 68.39 19.57
N GLU A 313 18.28 67.44 20.22
CA GLU A 313 19.54 67.68 20.92
C GLU A 313 20.67 68.05 19.96
N GLN A 314 20.74 67.39 18.81
CA GLN A 314 21.73 67.67 17.77
C GLN A 314 21.55 69.07 17.19
N GLN A 315 20.32 69.43 16.79
CA GLN A 315 20.00 70.77 16.30
C GLN A 315 20.33 71.85 17.35
N ALA A 316 20.05 71.59 18.62
CA ALA A 316 20.38 72.50 19.70
C ALA A 316 21.89 72.63 19.91
N ARG A 317 22.65 71.53 19.81
CA ARG A 317 24.12 71.52 19.92
C ARG A 317 24.77 72.29 18.78
N GLU A 318 24.35 72.05 17.54
CA GLU A 318 24.80 72.77 16.36
C GLU A 318 24.50 74.27 16.48
N SER A 319 23.28 74.62 16.91
CA SER A 319 22.87 76.01 17.13
C SER A 319 23.72 76.71 18.21
N LYS A 320 24.12 76.01 19.30
CA LYS A 320 25.04 76.56 20.31
C LYS A 320 26.44 76.82 19.75
N VAL A 321 26.97 75.88 18.96
CA VAL A 321 28.29 76.03 18.33
C VAL A 321 28.28 77.22 17.38
N ILE A 322 27.27 77.31 16.49
CA ILE A 322 27.09 78.42 15.56
C ILE A 322 26.96 79.74 16.31
N ALA A 323 26.13 79.81 17.36
CA ALA A 323 25.96 81.02 18.15
C ALA A 323 27.28 81.49 18.77
N LYS A 324 28.12 80.56 19.27
CA LYS A 324 29.46 80.89 19.79
C LYS A 324 30.37 81.44 18.70
N THR A 325 30.44 80.78 17.54
CA THR A 325 31.26 81.24 16.41
C THR A 325 30.81 82.61 15.87
N LEU A 326 29.51 82.90 15.89
CA LEU A 326 28.97 84.19 15.49
C LEU A 326 29.40 85.32 16.44
N VAL A 327 29.54 85.07 17.74
CA VAL A 327 30.06 86.08 18.68
C VAL A 327 31.44 86.57 18.25
N ASP A 328 32.34 85.64 17.96
CA ASP A 328 33.71 85.97 17.54
C ASP A 328 33.70 86.69 16.18
N ARG A 329 32.95 86.17 15.21
CA ARG A 329 32.82 86.76 13.86
C ARG A 329 32.27 88.18 13.91
N ASP A 330 31.16 88.38 14.61
CA ASP A 330 30.48 89.68 14.70
C ASP A 330 31.38 90.70 15.41
N GLY A 331 32.16 90.27 16.42
CA GLY A 331 33.18 91.10 17.05
C GLY A 331 34.26 91.57 16.08
N VAL A 332 34.75 90.69 15.21
CA VAL A 332 35.70 91.03 14.15
C VAL A 332 35.09 92.02 13.15
N ILE A 333 33.85 91.80 12.73
CA ILE A 333 33.14 92.68 11.78
C ILE A 333 32.99 94.09 12.38
N LEU A 334 32.53 94.20 13.63
CA LEU A 334 32.37 95.49 14.31
C LEU A 334 33.70 96.22 14.50
N LYS A 335 34.80 95.48 14.76
CA LYS A 335 36.14 96.07 14.88
C LYS A 335 36.63 96.63 13.54
N ARG A 336 36.54 95.86 12.45
CA ARG A 336 36.93 96.31 11.10
C ARG A 336 36.13 97.53 10.65
N LEU A 337 34.81 97.52 10.84
CA LEU A 337 33.96 98.66 10.48
C LEU A 337 34.30 99.92 11.28
N LYS A 338 34.70 99.77 12.56
CA LYS A 338 35.17 100.88 13.38
C LYS A 338 36.50 101.43 12.87
N ASP A 339 37.42 100.55 12.48
CA ASP A 339 38.75 100.92 11.98
C ASP A 339 38.67 101.63 10.61
N GLU A 340 37.65 101.33 9.79
CA GLU A 340 37.36 102.03 8.52
C GLU A 340 36.53 103.32 8.66
N GLY A 341 36.25 103.77 9.90
CA GLY A 341 35.62 105.07 10.16
C GLY A 341 34.09 105.08 10.08
N ALA A 342 33.43 103.93 10.25
CA ALA A 342 31.97 103.87 10.25
C ALA A 342 31.33 104.71 11.39
N ASN A 343 30.19 105.33 11.09
CA ASN A 343 29.42 106.12 12.05
C ASN A 343 28.98 105.25 13.25
N LYS A 344 29.08 105.81 14.46
CA LYS A 344 28.65 105.18 15.73
C LYS A 344 27.20 104.71 15.70
N ASP A 345 26.29 105.45 15.07
CA ASP A 345 24.87 105.07 14.99
C ASP A 345 24.66 103.84 14.11
N VAL A 346 25.44 103.72 13.02
CA VAL A 346 25.43 102.55 12.13
C VAL A 346 26.03 101.32 12.83
N LEU A 347 27.13 101.48 13.56
CA LEU A 347 27.71 100.40 14.37
C LEU A 347 26.75 99.92 15.46
N ALA A 348 26.01 100.82 16.10
CA ALA A 348 25.00 100.48 17.10
C ALA A 348 23.81 99.71 16.47
N LEU A 349 23.38 100.10 15.28
CA LEU A 349 22.33 99.40 14.54
C LEU A 349 22.78 97.98 14.14
N ILE A 350 23.98 97.84 13.57
CA ILE A 350 24.53 96.53 13.16
C ILE A 350 24.67 95.60 14.38
N LYS A 351 25.21 96.11 15.49
CA LYS A 351 25.30 95.34 16.75
C LYS A 351 23.92 94.88 17.23
N LYS A 352 22.90 95.75 17.14
CA LYS A 352 21.52 95.40 17.53
C LYS A 352 20.92 94.31 16.63
N VAL A 353 21.19 94.35 15.33
CA VAL A 353 20.76 93.29 14.39
C VAL A 353 21.47 91.96 14.67
N GLN A 354 22.78 91.99 14.87
CA GLN A 354 23.58 90.80 15.23
C GLN A 354 23.14 90.20 16.57
N ASP A 355 22.90 91.02 17.58
CA ASP A 355 22.38 90.58 18.88
C ASP A 355 20.99 89.94 18.77
N ARG A 356 20.14 90.45 17.87
CA ARG A 356 18.81 89.89 17.61
C ARG A 356 18.89 88.53 16.93
N ASP A 357 19.69 88.40 15.86
CA ASP A 357 19.89 87.12 15.16
C ASP A 357 20.47 86.05 16.10
N ARG A 358 21.45 86.42 16.93
CA ARG A 358 21.99 85.51 17.96
C ARG A 358 20.94 85.08 18.98
N LYS A 359 20.08 86.00 19.46
CA LYS A 359 19.01 85.67 20.41
C LYS A 359 17.95 84.77 19.78
N GLU A 360 17.59 84.96 18.52
CA GLU A 360 16.64 84.10 17.81
C GLU A 360 17.19 82.69 17.62
N ARG A 361 18.49 82.55 17.30
CA ARG A 361 19.16 81.24 17.19
C ARG A 361 19.37 80.54 18.54
N LEU A 362 19.63 81.29 19.61
CA LEU A 362 19.74 80.74 20.97
C LEU A 362 18.39 80.22 21.51
N LYS A 363 17.26 80.76 21.05
CA LYS A 363 15.93 80.20 21.36
C LYS A 363 15.73 78.82 20.73
N LEU A 364 16.26 78.58 19.53
CA LEU A 364 16.27 77.25 18.91
C LEU A 364 17.21 76.27 19.63
N ALA A 365 18.16 76.80 20.42
CA ALA A 365 19.17 76.03 21.14
C ALA A 365 18.77 75.64 22.58
N SER A 366 17.52 75.90 23.01
CA SER A 366 17.07 75.71 24.39
C SER A 366 16.73 74.26 24.77
N THR A 367 16.82 73.31 23.84
CA THR A 367 16.56 71.90 24.13
C THR A 367 17.55 71.37 25.17
N ALA A 368 17.02 70.75 26.22
CA ALA A 368 17.84 70.10 27.25
C ALA A 368 18.45 68.80 26.70
N ALA A 369 19.75 68.62 26.89
CA ALA A 369 20.43 67.37 26.55
C ALA A 369 20.07 66.30 27.59
N ARG A 370 19.41 65.22 27.15
CA ARG A 370 18.93 64.12 27.99
C ARG A 370 19.67 62.82 27.68
N HIS A 371 19.93 62.54 26.40
CA HIS A 371 20.46 61.23 26.00
C HIS A 371 21.96 61.25 25.69
N GLY A 372 22.47 62.32 25.08
CA GLY A 372 23.91 62.45 24.82
C GLY A 372 24.49 61.27 24.02
N LEU A 373 23.75 60.78 23.03
CA LEU A 373 24.13 59.58 22.27
C LEU A 373 25.47 59.76 21.54
N SER A 374 26.25 58.68 21.49
CA SER A 374 27.43 58.57 20.63
C SER A 374 27.01 58.42 19.16
N ASP A 375 27.90 58.75 18.22
CA ASP A 375 27.57 58.65 16.79
C ASP A 375 27.19 57.22 16.38
N ARG A 376 27.81 56.21 16.97
CA ARG A 376 27.42 54.79 16.76
C ARG A 376 26.02 54.50 17.29
N ALA A 377 25.67 55.01 18.46
CA ALA A 377 24.34 54.80 19.04
C ALA A 377 23.25 55.52 18.24
N ARG A 378 23.55 56.68 17.64
CA ARG A 378 22.62 57.39 16.75
C ARG A 378 22.24 56.56 15.53
N VAL A 379 23.24 56.01 14.84
CA VAL A 379 23.03 55.16 13.65
C VAL A 379 22.14 53.96 13.98
N VAL A 380 22.35 53.32 15.13
CA VAL A 380 21.52 52.18 15.57
C VAL A 380 20.09 52.62 15.89
N VAL A 381 19.90 53.73 16.61
CA VAL A 381 18.57 54.24 16.95
C VAL A 381 17.82 54.73 15.71
N GLU A 382 18.51 55.29 14.73
CA GLU A 382 17.96 55.70 13.43
C GLU A 382 17.49 54.49 12.63
N MET A 383 18.34 53.47 12.44
CA MET A 383 17.97 52.22 11.76
C MET A 383 16.81 51.47 12.41
N LEU A 384 16.65 51.59 13.73
CA LEU A 384 15.56 50.93 14.47
C LEU A 384 14.29 51.79 14.57
N ALA A 385 14.35 53.07 14.21
CA ALA A 385 13.21 54.00 14.24
C ALA A 385 12.51 54.17 12.89
N GLU A 386 13.20 53.86 11.78
CA GLU A 386 12.63 53.63 10.44
C GLU A 386 11.85 52.31 10.38
#